data_AF-A0A3N5ENX5-F1
#
_entry.id   AF-A0A3N5ENX5-F1
#
_cell.length_a   1.000
_cell.length_b   1.000
_cell.length_c   1.000
_cell.angle_alpha   90.00
_cell.angle_beta   90.00
_cell.angle_gamma   90.00
#
_symmetry.space_group_name_H-M   'P 1'
#
loop_
_entity.id
_entity.type
_entity.pdbx_description
1 polymer ?
#
loop_
_entity_poly.entity_id
_entity_poly.type
_entity_poly.pdbx_seq_one_letter_code
_entity_poly.pdbx_strand_id
1 'polypeptide(L)'
;LEPYGLYFFEEPCWPEAMKDIAAVQRAVTTPIATGERLIGAAAFRDLLEKRAASVLQPDITHCGGLTEARRIAALAEAYRVALAPHNPQGPVSTAASLELGFATPSYVICESVHADVPWRADVVKEGFQVDLKTRTVRPSTRPGLGIEIDEAEVRKHPFQQELLQRTFYADGSVGDW
;
A
#
# COMPACT_ATOMS: atom_id res chain seq x y z
N LEU A 1 21.68 1.39 -6.52
CA LEU A 1 21.40 1.23 -5.07
C LEU A 1 21.69 -0.19 -4.55
N GLU A 2 22.15 -1.11 -5.39
CA GLU A 2 22.33 -2.53 -5.03
C GLU A 2 23.23 -2.81 -3.82
N PRO A 3 24.36 -2.09 -3.61
CA PRO A 3 25.22 -2.34 -2.44
C PRO A 3 24.54 -2.11 -1.08
N TYR A 4 23.39 -1.42 -1.06
CA TYR A 4 22.63 -1.15 0.16
C TYR A 4 21.65 -2.26 0.54
N GLY A 5 21.44 -3.26 -0.33
CA GLY A 5 20.56 -4.40 -0.02
C GLY A 5 19.13 -3.99 0.30
N LEU A 6 18.56 -3.06 -0.48
CA LEU A 6 17.20 -2.56 -0.27
C LEU A 6 16.18 -3.70 -0.33
N TYR A 7 15.14 -3.61 0.51
CA TYR A 7 14.05 -4.59 0.53
C TYR A 7 13.30 -4.60 -0.81
N PHE A 8 13.00 -3.42 -1.35
CA PHE A 8 12.58 -3.19 -2.73
C PHE A 8 12.90 -1.74 -3.15
N PHE A 9 12.81 -1.45 -4.45
CA PHE A 9 12.81 -0.11 -5.03
C PHE A 9 11.41 0.16 -5.60
N GLU A 10 10.75 1.18 -5.06
CA GLU A 10 9.34 1.48 -5.26
C GLU A 10 9.11 2.53 -6.35
N GLU A 11 8.03 2.36 -7.12
CA GLU A 11 7.52 3.30 -8.14
C GLU A 11 8.63 3.96 -9.00
N PRO A 12 9.50 3.17 -9.68
CA PRO A 12 10.67 3.71 -10.38
C PRO A 12 10.31 4.52 -11.64
N CYS A 13 9.09 4.37 -12.13
CA CYS A 13 8.53 5.08 -13.28
C CYS A 13 7.03 5.31 -13.04
N TRP A 14 6.41 6.09 -13.92
CA TRP A 14 4.98 6.32 -13.93
C TRP A 14 4.21 5.00 -14.10
N PRO A 15 3.03 4.84 -13.49
CA PRO A 15 2.32 3.57 -13.44
C PRO A 15 1.81 3.10 -14.81
N GLU A 16 1.55 4.04 -15.72
CA GLU A 16 1.19 3.75 -17.12
C GLU A 16 2.37 3.22 -17.94
N ALA A 17 3.60 3.51 -17.51
CA ALA A 17 4.84 3.17 -18.20
C ALA A 17 5.34 1.76 -17.84
N MET A 18 4.45 0.76 -17.77
CA MET A 18 4.78 -0.61 -17.35
C MET A 18 5.93 -1.26 -18.14
N LYS A 19 6.13 -0.87 -19.41
CA LYS A 19 7.26 -1.36 -20.22
C LYS A 19 8.60 -0.86 -19.69
N ASP A 20 8.63 0.38 -19.22
CA ASP A 20 9.81 1.04 -18.68
C ASP A 20 10.10 0.49 -17.29
N ILE A 21 9.07 0.30 -16.45
CA ILE A 21 9.22 -0.41 -15.17
C ILE A 21 9.80 -1.81 -15.39
N ALA A 22 9.28 -2.56 -16.38
CA ALA A 22 9.84 -3.87 -16.72
C ALA A 22 11.29 -3.80 -17.23
N ALA A 23 11.68 -2.73 -17.92
CA ALA A 23 13.06 -2.51 -18.34
C ALA A 23 13.97 -2.28 -17.13
N VAL A 24 13.54 -1.46 -16.16
CA VAL A 24 14.23 -1.26 -14.88
C VAL A 24 14.37 -2.60 -14.15
N GLN A 25 13.28 -3.35 -13.99
CA GLN A 25 13.30 -4.64 -13.30
C GLN A 25 14.26 -5.66 -13.94
N ARG A 26 14.43 -5.65 -15.25
CA ARG A 26 15.42 -6.51 -15.94
C ARG A 26 16.87 -6.02 -15.78
N ALA A 27 17.07 -4.73 -15.50
CA ALA A 27 18.38 -4.11 -15.43
C ALA A 27 18.99 -4.13 -14.02
N VAL A 28 18.20 -4.40 -12.99
CA VAL A 28 18.65 -4.39 -11.59
C VAL A 28 18.36 -5.71 -10.87
N THR A 29 19.13 -5.98 -9.83
CA THR A 29 18.88 -7.14 -8.94
C THR A 29 17.96 -6.81 -7.76
N THR A 30 17.83 -5.52 -7.42
CA THR A 30 16.89 -5.05 -6.39
C THR A 30 15.45 -5.32 -6.83
N PRO A 31 14.58 -5.92 -5.98
CA PRO A 31 13.18 -6.13 -6.33
C PRO A 31 12.47 -4.81 -6.63
N ILE A 32 11.68 -4.76 -7.70
CA ILE A 32 10.82 -3.60 -7.98
C ILE A 32 9.46 -3.81 -7.32
N ALA A 33 9.01 -2.80 -6.59
CA ALA A 33 7.67 -2.71 -6.03
C ALA A 33 6.89 -1.61 -6.77
N THR A 34 5.63 -1.89 -7.12
CA THR A 34 4.72 -0.89 -7.70
C THR A 34 3.28 -1.37 -7.63
N GLY A 35 2.33 -0.45 -7.81
CA GLY A 35 0.93 -0.77 -8.03
C GLY A 35 -0.04 0.05 -7.18
N GLU A 36 0.45 0.99 -6.37
CA GLU A 36 -0.38 1.79 -5.45
C GLU A 36 -1.46 2.61 -6.16
N ARG A 37 -1.17 3.01 -7.41
CA ARG A 37 -2.06 3.77 -8.30
C ARG A 37 -2.91 2.88 -9.23
N LEU A 38 -2.72 1.56 -9.20
CA LEU A 38 -3.46 0.63 -10.06
C LEU A 38 -4.80 0.24 -9.45
N ILE A 39 -5.83 0.14 -10.31
CA ILE A 39 -7.20 -0.17 -9.90
C ILE A 39 -7.65 -1.49 -10.54
N GLY A 40 -8.13 -2.41 -9.69
CA GLY A 40 -8.69 -3.69 -10.12
C GLY A 40 -7.68 -4.74 -10.57
N ALA A 41 -8.05 -6.02 -10.46
CA ALA A 41 -7.20 -7.16 -10.77
C ALA A 41 -6.72 -7.20 -12.23
N ALA A 42 -7.47 -6.59 -13.16
CA ALA A 42 -7.08 -6.50 -14.56
C ALA A 42 -5.79 -5.69 -14.76
N ALA A 43 -5.64 -4.56 -14.07
CA ALA A 43 -4.42 -3.75 -14.15
C ALA A 43 -3.20 -4.48 -13.56
N PHE A 44 -3.40 -5.19 -12.44
CA PHE A 44 -2.35 -6.01 -11.84
C PHE A 44 -1.97 -7.22 -12.72
N ARG A 45 -2.94 -7.87 -13.39
CA ARG A 45 -2.65 -8.90 -14.39
C ARG A 45 -1.74 -8.34 -15.48
N ASP A 46 -2.07 -7.16 -16.03
CA ASP A 46 -1.29 -6.56 -17.12
C ASP A 46 0.15 -6.19 -16.71
N LEU A 47 0.33 -5.78 -15.45
CA LEU A 47 1.63 -5.54 -14.82
C LEU A 47 2.44 -6.85 -14.69
N LEU A 48 1.80 -7.91 -14.18
CA LEU A 48 2.40 -9.24 -13.99
C LEU A 48 2.78 -9.91 -15.32
N GLU A 49 1.93 -9.84 -16.34
CA GLU A 49 2.21 -10.39 -17.67
C GLU A 49 3.46 -9.77 -18.31
N LYS A 50 3.72 -8.49 -18.03
CA LYS A 50 4.92 -7.77 -18.50
C LYS A 50 6.15 -8.04 -17.63
N ARG A 51 6.00 -8.75 -16.51
CA ARG A 51 7.04 -8.96 -15.49
C ARG A 51 7.62 -7.62 -15.01
N ALA A 52 6.72 -6.67 -14.76
CA ALA A 52 7.05 -5.30 -14.37
C ALA A 52 7.08 -5.08 -12.85
N ALA A 53 6.83 -6.11 -12.04
CA ALA A 53 6.96 -6.01 -10.59
C ALA A 53 7.44 -7.35 -9.99
N SER A 54 8.19 -7.26 -8.90
CA SER A 54 8.52 -8.38 -8.00
C SER A 54 7.73 -8.32 -6.69
N VAL A 55 7.14 -7.15 -6.38
CA VAL A 55 6.26 -6.93 -5.24
C VAL A 55 5.07 -6.08 -5.72
N LEU A 56 3.85 -6.56 -5.52
CA LEU A 56 2.63 -5.80 -5.84
C LEU A 56 2.21 -4.95 -4.64
N GLN A 57 1.82 -3.71 -4.88
CA GLN A 57 1.41 -2.77 -3.83
C GLN A 57 -0.04 -2.28 -4.00
N PRO A 58 -1.06 -3.16 -4.02
CA PRO A 58 -2.44 -2.67 -4.09
C PRO A 58 -2.80 -1.88 -2.85
N ASP A 59 -3.39 -0.71 -3.06
CA ASP A 59 -4.07 0.04 -2.00
C ASP A 59 -5.53 -0.46 -1.92
N ILE A 60 -5.95 -0.96 -0.75
CA ILE A 60 -7.31 -1.51 -0.56
C ILE A 60 -8.39 -0.45 -0.79
N THR A 61 -8.10 0.82 -0.49
CA THR A 61 -9.05 1.93 -0.66
C THR A 61 -9.18 2.37 -2.12
N HIS A 62 -8.16 2.11 -2.95
CA HIS A 62 -8.18 2.43 -4.38
C HIS A 62 -8.63 1.26 -5.25
N CYS A 63 -8.15 0.05 -4.95
CA CYS A 63 -8.24 -1.06 -5.90
C CYS A 63 -9.62 -1.72 -5.97
N GLY A 64 -10.56 -1.36 -5.09
CA GLY A 64 -11.91 -1.93 -5.05
C GLY A 64 -12.23 -2.72 -3.77
N GLY A 65 -11.51 -2.46 -2.67
CA GLY A 65 -11.76 -3.08 -1.37
C GLY A 65 -11.24 -4.51 -1.24
N LEU A 66 -11.53 -5.13 -0.10
CA LEU A 66 -11.02 -6.47 0.26
C LEU A 66 -11.34 -7.56 -0.77
N THR A 67 -12.49 -7.48 -1.43
CA THR A 67 -12.88 -8.47 -2.45
C THR A 67 -11.92 -8.43 -3.64
N GLU A 68 -11.61 -7.24 -4.13
CA GLU A 68 -10.72 -7.07 -5.28
C GLU A 68 -9.26 -7.29 -4.87
N ALA A 69 -8.85 -6.81 -3.69
CA ALA A 69 -7.53 -7.06 -3.13
C ALA A 69 -7.24 -8.56 -2.96
N ARG A 70 -8.23 -9.37 -2.57
CA ARG A 70 -8.08 -10.84 -2.53
C ARG A 70 -7.89 -11.47 -3.91
N ARG A 71 -8.52 -10.93 -4.96
CA ARG A 71 -8.28 -11.39 -6.35
C ARG A 71 -6.88 -11.04 -6.80
N ILE A 72 -6.40 -9.84 -6.47
CA ILE A 72 -5.03 -9.40 -6.73
C ILE A 72 -4.02 -10.27 -5.97
N ALA A 73 -4.27 -10.59 -4.70
CA ALA A 73 -3.43 -11.49 -3.91
C ALA A 73 -3.33 -12.89 -4.52
N ALA A 74 -4.46 -13.45 -4.99
CA ALA A 74 -4.47 -14.74 -5.69
C ALA A 74 -3.67 -14.70 -7.01
N LEU A 75 -3.72 -13.59 -7.75
CA LEU A 75 -2.86 -13.39 -8.92
C LEU A 75 -1.38 -13.33 -8.52
N ALA A 76 -1.04 -12.61 -7.45
CA ALA A 76 0.33 -12.52 -6.94
C ALA A 76 0.88 -13.92 -6.62
N GLU A 77 0.09 -14.76 -5.94
CA GLU A 77 0.45 -16.16 -5.66
C GLU A 77 0.66 -16.98 -6.93
N ALA A 78 -0.25 -16.87 -7.91
CA ALA A 78 -0.15 -17.60 -9.18
C ALA A 78 1.13 -17.26 -9.96
N TYR A 79 1.55 -15.99 -9.90
CA TYR A 79 2.79 -15.51 -10.54
C TYR A 79 4.02 -15.62 -9.63
N ARG A 80 3.86 -16.06 -8.38
CA ARG A 80 4.92 -16.14 -7.35
C ARG A 80 5.58 -14.79 -7.06
N VAL A 81 4.76 -13.77 -6.93
CA VAL A 81 5.14 -12.38 -6.63
C VAL A 81 4.65 -12.03 -5.22
N ALA A 82 5.44 -11.25 -4.49
CA ALA A 82 5.09 -10.83 -3.14
C ALA A 82 4.01 -9.74 -3.14
N LEU A 83 3.33 -9.58 -2.01
CA LEU A 83 2.35 -8.53 -1.77
C LEU A 83 2.81 -7.62 -0.63
N ALA A 84 2.84 -6.32 -0.88
CA ALA A 84 3.14 -5.30 0.12
C ALA A 84 2.16 -4.13 -0.04
N PRO A 85 0.93 -4.21 0.50
CA PRO A 85 -0.08 -3.18 0.27
C PRO A 85 0.40 -1.78 0.66
N HIS A 86 0.18 -0.85 -0.27
CA HIS A 86 0.29 0.58 -0.02
C HIS A 86 -0.84 1.01 0.92
N ASN A 87 -0.48 1.75 1.97
CA ASN A 87 -1.41 2.13 3.03
C ASN A 87 -0.93 3.36 3.84
N PRO A 88 -0.83 4.55 3.21
CA PRO A 88 -0.65 5.83 3.90
C PRO A 88 -1.99 6.40 4.42
N GLN A 89 -3.06 5.62 4.28
CA GLN A 89 -4.45 6.03 4.50
C GLN A 89 -4.80 6.12 6.00
N GLY A 90 -6.09 6.07 6.31
CA GLY A 90 -6.61 6.08 7.68
C GLY A 90 -6.56 4.74 8.41
N PRO A 91 -6.88 4.75 9.73
CA PRO A 91 -6.81 3.57 10.60
C PRO A 91 -7.77 2.43 10.18
N VAL A 92 -8.87 2.77 9.50
CA VAL A 92 -9.79 1.78 8.91
C VAL A 92 -9.10 0.98 7.80
N SER A 93 -8.35 1.66 6.93
CA SER A 93 -7.58 1.02 5.87
C SER A 93 -6.46 0.16 6.46
N THR A 94 -5.75 0.66 7.49
CA THR A 94 -4.73 -0.14 8.18
C THR A 94 -5.29 -1.44 8.73
N ALA A 95 -6.44 -1.40 9.43
CA ALA A 95 -7.08 -2.62 9.93
C ALA A 95 -7.42 -3.60 8.78
N ALA A 96 -7.98 -3.11 7.67
CA ALA A 96 -8.29 -3.93 6.51
C ALA A 96 -7.05 -4.53 5.83
N SER A 97 -5.97 -3.74 5.69
CA SER A 97 -4.69 -4.16 5.13
C SER A 97 -4.03 -5.26 5.96
N LEU A 98 -4.14 -5.17 7.28
CA LEU A 98 -3.62 -6.20 8.18
C LEU A 98 -4.44 -7.49 8.11
N GLU A 99 -5.77 -7.41 8.11
CA GLU A 99 -6.64 -8.58 7.94
C GLU A 99 -6.39 -9.29 6.60
N LEU A 100 -6.17 -8.54 5.51
CA LEU A 100 -5.72 -9.11 4.24
C LEU A 100 -4.40 -9.86 4.41
N GLY A 101 -3.44 -9.29 5.13
CA GLY A 101 -2.14 -9.91 5.36
C GLY A 101 -2.19 -11.20 6.17
N PHE A 102 -2.97 -11.22 7.25
CA PHE A 102 -3.17 -12.45 8.03
C PHE A 102 -3.85 -13.57 7.23
N ALA A 103 -4.60 -13.22 6.18
CA ALA A 103 -5.26 -14.17 5.28
C ALA A 103 -4.45 -14.52 4.01
N THR A 104 -3.29 -13.91 3.77
CA THR A 104 -2.57 -13.99 2.48
C THR A 104 -1.11 -14.44 2.66
N PRO A 105 -0.75 -15.66 2.23
CA PRO A 105 0.61 -16.19 2.29
C PRO A 105 1.71 -15.36 1.60
N SER A 106 1.39 -14.68 0.49
CA SER A 106 2.39 -13.87 -0.24
C SER A 106 2.65 -12.49 0.37
N TYR A 107 2.00 -12.17 1.49
CA TYR A 107 2.09 -10.88 2.17
C TYR A 107 3.40 -10.74 2.94
N VAL A 108 4.22 -9.75 2.57
CA VAL A 108 5.57 -9.60 3.13
C VAL A 108 5.72 -8.43 4.09
N ILE A 109 5.00 -7.33 3.86
CA ILE A 109 5.02 -6.16 4.73
C ILE A 109 3.76 -5.30 4.52
N CYS A 110 3.32 -4.62 5.57
CA CYS A 110 2.25 -3.62 5.51
C CYS A 110 2.86 -2.24 5.68
N GLU A 111 2.61 -1.32 4.75
CA GLU A 111 2.84 0.09 5.03
C GLU A 111 1.86 0.57 6.12
N SER A 112 2.31 1.46 7.00
CA SER A 112 1.44 2.08 7.98
C SER A 112 1.93 3.44 8.42
N VAL A 113 1.05 4.44 8.31
CA VAL A 113 1.25 5.80 8.81
C VAL A 113 0.42 5.98 10.08
N HIS A 114 1.06 6.46 11.15
CA HIS A 114 0.44 6.60 12.48
C HIS A 114 0.50 8.05 13.02
N ALA A 115 1.12 8.97 12.29
CA ALA A 115 1.35 10.35 12.70
C ALA A 115 0.86 11.34 11.62
N ASP A 116 -0.15 10.94 10.87
CA ASP A 116 -0.87 11.77 9.89
C ASP A 116 -1.58 12.95 10.58
N VAL A 117 -2.21 12.69 11.73
CA VAL A 117 -2.87 13.71 12.56
C VAL A 117 -2.73 13.39 14.06
N PRO A 118 -2.67 14.40 14.95
CA PRO A 118 -2.47 14.16 16.38
C PRO A 118 -3.68 13.46 17.06
N TRP A 119 -4.86 13.56 16.46
CA TRP A 119 -6.12 13.02 16.97
C TRP A 119 -6.49 11.65 16.38
N ARG A 120 -5.60 11.00 15.62
CA ARG A 120 -5.87 9.71 14.95
C ARG A 120 -6.37 8.64 15.93
N ALA A 121 -5.72 8.54 17.09
CA ALA A 121 -6.05 7.56 18.11
C ALA A 121 -7.35 7.91 18.88
N ASP A 122 -7.80 9.16 18.82
CA ASP A 122 -9.05 9.59 19.43
C ASP A 122 -10.26 9.24 18.55
N VAL A 123 -10.08 9.19 17.22
CA VAL A 123 -11.18 8.88 16.28
C VAL A 123 -11.40 7.39 16.04
N VAL A 124 -10.35 6.56 16.10
CA VAL A 124 -10.48 5.11 15.86
C VAL A 124 -9.73 4.32 16.90
N LYS A 125 -10.48 3.44 17.58
CA LYS A 125 -9.93 2.46 18.51
C LYS A 125 -9.59 1.17 17.77
N GLU A 126 -8.31 1.02 17.46
CA GLU A 126 -7.76 -0.16 16.80
C GLU A 126 -7.83 -1.41 17.70
N GLY A 127 -8.01 -2.58 17.09
CA GLY A 127 -8.05 -3.86 17.81
C GLY A 127 -6.86 -4.77 17.55
N PHE A 128 -6.01 -4.43 16.58
CA PHE A 128 -4.71 -5.08 16.38
C PHE A 128 -3.69 -4.53 17.38
N GLN A 129 -2.61 -5.28 17.60
CA GLN A 129 -1.54 -4.87 18.51
C GLN A 129 -0.20 -4.82 17.77
N VAL A 130 0.50 -3.70 17.90
CA VAL A 130 1.85 -3.55 17.34
C VAL A 130 2.88 -3.78 18.45
N ASP A 131 3.78 -4.74 18.23
CA ASP A 131 5.00 -4.85 19.03
C ASP A 131 6.03 -3.86 18.48
N LEU A 132 6.27 -2.77 19.21
CA LEU A 132 7.19 -1.71 18.78
C LEU A 132 8.66 -2.14 18.74
N LYS A 133 9.04 -3.21 19.45
CA LYS A 133 10.42 -3.70 19.46
C LYS A 133 10.70 -4.53 18.21
N THR A 134 9.78 -5.42 17.85
CA THR A 134 9.93 -6.29 16.67
C THR A 134 9.33 -5.71 15.40
N ARG A 135 8.52 -4.66 15.52
CA ARG A 135 7.72 -4.06 14.43
C ARG A 135 6.77 -5.06 13.78
N THR A 136 6.27 -6.01 14.58
CA THR A 136 5.29 -7.01 14.13
C THR A 136 3.90 -6.71 14.67
N VAL A 137 2.88 -7.20 13.97
CA VAL A 137 1.48 -6.98 14.33
C VAL A 137 0.84 -8.30 14.74
N ARG A 138 -0.04 -8.25 15.73
CA ARG A 138 -0.96 -9.34 16.09
C ARG A 138 -2.39 -8.96 15.70
N PRO A 139 -3.16 -9.89 15.12
CA PRO A 139 -4.53 -9.61 14.68
C PRO A 139 -5.43 -9.30 15.87
N SER A 140 -6.55 -8.63 15.59
CA SER A 140 -7.61 -8.52 16.59
C SER A 140 -8.29 -9.87 16.78
N THR A 141 -8.78 -10.13 17.99
CA THR A 141 -9.68 -11.27 18.27
C THR A 141 -11.16 -10.87 18.20
N ARG A 142 -11.45 -9.59 17.93
CA ARG A 142 -12.80 -9.07 17.77
C ARG A 142 -13.35 -9.37 16.37
N PRO A 143 -14.67 -9.55 16.20
CA PRO A 143 -15.28 -9.73 14.88
C PRO A 143 -15.06 -8.53 13.94
N GLY A 144 -15.12 -8.79 12.63
CA GLY A 144 -14.94 -7.77 11.59
C GLY A 144 -13.50 -7.26 11.54
N LEU A 145 -13.32 -5.98 11.22
CA LEU A 145 -11.99 -5.34 11.24
C LEU A 145 -11.43 -5.11 12.66
N GLY A 146 -12.22 -5.44 13.69
CA GLY A 146 -11.83 -5.23 15.07
C GLY A 146 -11.49 -3.77 15.35
N ILE A 147 -12.30 -2.82 14.87
CA ILE A 147 -12.15 -1.38 15.15
C ILE A 147 -13.48 -0.79 15.65
N GLU A 148 -13.39 0.33 16.38
CA GLU A 148 -14.53 1.17 16.74
C GLU A 148 -14.22 2.61 16.29
N ILE A 149 -15.21 3.30 15.71
CA ILE A 149 -15.08 4.70 15.27
C ILE A 149 -15.85 5.58 16.24
N ASP A 150 -15.18 6.59 16.80
CA ASP A 150 -15.84 7.63 17.59
C ASP A 150 -16.35 8.74 16.66
N GLU A 151 -17.62 8.63 16.24
CA GLU A 151 -18.21 9.66 15.38
C GLU A 151 -18.35 11.02 16.08
N ALA A 152 -18.41 11.08 17.41
CA ALA A 152 -18.48 12.35 18.12
C ALA A 152 -17.14 13.08 18.06
N GLU A 153 -16.03 12.34 18.14
CA GLU A 153 -14.69 12.87 17.92
C GLU A 153 -14.49 13.28 16.46
N VAL A 154 -14.88 12.45 15.49
CA VAL A 154 -14.78 12.79 14.04
C VAL A 154 -15.46 14.13 13.73
N ARG A 155 -16.62 14.43 14.35
CA ARG A 155 -17.33 15.71 14.16
C ARG A 155 -16.56 16.94 14.63
N LYS A 156 -15.54 16.79 15.49
CA LYS A 156 -14.68 17.90 15.95
C LYS A 156 -13.62 18.28 14.91
N HIS A 157 -13.40 17.42 13.91
CA HIS A 157 -12.35 17.57 12.89
C HIS A 157 -12.97 17.70 11.49
N PRO A 158 -13.67 18.80 11.19
CA PRO A 158 -14.31 18.98 9.89
C PRO A 158 -13.26 19.05 8.77
N PHE A 159 -13.66 18.60 7.58
CA PHE A 159 -12.81 18.61 6.37
C PHE A 159 -12.05 19.92 6.20
N GLN A 160 -10.75 19.80 5.96
CA GLN A 160 -9.88 20.88 5.54
C GLN A 160 -9.33 20.54 4.17
N GLN A 161 -9.37 21.50 3.24
CA GLN A 161 -8.85 21.30 1.90
C GLN A 161 -7.33 21.06 1.97
N GLU A 162 -6.90 19.92 1.46
CA GLU A 162 -5.47 19.62 1.34
C GLU A 162 -4.80 20.50 0.28
N LEU A 163 -3.52 20.81 0.51
CA LEU A 163 -2.68 21.47 -0.48
C LEU A 163 -2.26 20.47 -1.54
N LEU A 164 -2.61 20.74 -2.79
CA LEU A 164 -2.19 19.91 -3.91
C LEU A 164 -0.65 19.97 -4.02
N GLN A 165 0.00 18.83 -3.84
CA GLN A 165 1.43 18.73 -4.06
C GLN A 165 1.71 18.78 -5.57
N ARG A 166 2.72 19.57 -5.95
CA ARG A 166 3.14 19.75 -7.34
C ARG A 166 4.65 19.75 -7.38
N THR A 167 5.21 18.94 -8.25
CA THR A 167 6.65 18.91 -8.51
C THR A 167 6.93 19.65 -9.81
N PHE A 168 7.97 20.48 -9.81
CA PHE A 168 8.48 21.14 -11.01
C PHE A 168 9.99 20.88 -11.11
N TYR A 169 10.46 20.55 -12.31
CA TYR A 169 11.89 20.43 -12.58
C TYR A 169 12.56 21.81 -12.64
N ALA A 170 13.90 21.82 -12.65
CA ALA A 170 14.68 23.06 -12.65
C ALA A 170 14.43 23.96 -13.88
N ASP A 171 13.95 23.38 -14.99
CA ASP A 171 13.58 24.10 -16.20
C ASP A 171 12.11 24.59 -16.21
N GLY A 172 11.37 24.35 -15.13
CA GLY A 172 9.97 24.74 -14.97
C GLY A 172 8.96 23.75 -15.56
N SER A 173 9.40 22.63 -16.15
CA SER A 173 8.48 21.59 -16.60
C SER A 173 7.84 20.85 -15.41
N VAL A 174 6.62 20.33 -15.62
CA VAL A 174 5.86 19.61 -14.58
C VAL A 174 6.46 18.23 -14.36
N GLY A 175 6.76 17.90 -13.10
CA GLY A 175 7.22 16.59 -12.68
C GLY A 175 6.09 15.77 -12.06
N ASP A 176 6.33 14.46 -11.95
CA ASP A 176 5.49 13.57 -11.14
C ASP A 176 5.69 13.89 -9.65
N TRP A 177 4.63 13.72 -8.89
CA TRP A 177 4.66 13.82 -7.44
C TRP A 177 4.20 12.49 -6.84
#